data_AF-X1GLU3-F1
#
_entry.id   AF-X1GLU3-F1
#
_cell.length_a   1.000
_cell.length_b   1.000
_cell.length_c   1.000
_cell.angle_alpha   90.00
_cell.angle_beta   90.00
_cell.angle_gamma   90.00
#
_symmetry.space_group_name_H-M   'P 1'
#
loop_
_entity.id
_entity.type
_entity.pdbx_description
1 polymer ?
#
loop_
_entity_poly.entity_id
_entity_poly.type
_entity_poly.pdbx_seq_one_letter_code
_entity_poly.pdbx_strand_id
1 'polypeptide(L)'
;MDKVTFLIQSFRRKSLFVILAWILLSAIPIVSGSAAALSQPNEAYKQKVLRQVAQDWIQVGVGLYRRRSYEAAERSFLRAHEYQKYLIDAERGKLNELLKEAHIAALERKYILEHIQKAHKSVNQNRLIETKAHLEKVRDNEFLTETEREKLDELLEKTKKASTTAFER
;
A
#
# COMPACT_ATOMS: atom_id res chain seq x y z
N MET A 1 -17.96 -42.34 33.24
CA MET A 1 -17.53 -41.76 31.94
C MET A 1 -18.12 -40.37 31.94
N ASP A 2 -17.34 -39.44 32.48
CA ASP A 2 -17.88 -38.25 33.13
C ASP A 2 -17.81 -37.07 32.18
N LYS A 3 -18.99 -36.48 31.95
CA LYS A 3 -19.17 -35.24 31.19
C LYS A 3 -18.66 -34.08 32.05
N VAL A 4 -17.49 -33.56 31.71
CA VAL A 4 -17.02 -32.26 32.19
C VAL A 4 -17.16 -31.27 31.03
N THR A 5 -18.39 -30.81 30.83
CA THR A 5 -18.62 -29.52 30.18
C THR A 5 -18.81 -28.52 31.31
N PHE A 6 -18.21 -27.34 31.13
CA PHE A 6 -18.55 -26.09 31.84
C PHE A 6 -17.81 -25.79 33.15
N LEU A 7 -16.51 -25.48 33.06
CA LEU A 7 -15.81 -24.65 34.07
C LEU A 7 -14.49 -24.06 33.53
N ILE A 8 -14.51 -23.47 32.33
CA ILE A 8 -13.40 -22.63 31.84
C ILE A 8 -13.94 -21.24 31.52
N GLN A 9 -14.48 -20.59 32.55
CA GLN A 9 -14.82 -19.17 32.50
C GLN A 9 -14.49 -18.58 33.86
N SER A 10 -13.24 -18.15 34.05
CA SER A 10 -12.83 -17.05 34.97
C SER A 10 -11.33 -17.01 35.32
N PHE A 11 -10.47 -17.92 34.83
CA PHE A 11 -9.06 -17.94 35.26
C PHE A 11 -8.08 -17.08 34.43
N ARG A 12 -8.55 -15.96 33.85
CA ARG A 12 -7.69 -15.10 32.99
C ARG A 12 -7.67 -13.62 33.40
N ARG A 13 -7.94 -13.30 34.67
CA ARG A 13 -8.00 -11.90 35.14
C ARG A 13 -7.14 -11.56 36.37
N LYS A 14 -6.49 -12.53 37.01
CA LYS A 14 -5.71 -12.30 38.25
C LYS A 14 -4.19 -12.40 38.10
N SER A 15 -3.67 -12.83 36.94
CA SER A 15 -2.22 -12.97 36.72
C SER A 15 -1.52 -11.68 36.23
N LEU A 16 -2.28 -10.68 35.75
CA LEU A 16 -1.69 -9.45 35.19
C LEU A 16 -1.37 -8.36 36.24
N PHE A 17 -1.87 -8.49 37.47
CA PHE A 17 -1.66 -7.47 38.51
C PHE A 17 -0.43 -7.70 39.39
N VAL A 18 0.12 -8.92 39.42
CA VAL A 18 1.31 -9.22 40.25
C VAL A 18 2.59 -8.70 39.58
N ILE A 19 2.64 -8.65 38.24
CA ILE A 19 3.80 -8.14 37.49
C ILE A 19 3.88 -6.61 37.57
N LEU A 20 2.73 -5.91 37.64
CA LEU A 20 2.68 -4.45 37.70
C LEU A 20 3.18 -3.90 39.05
N ALA A 21 3.06 -4.67 40.14
CA ALA A 21 3.48 -4.25 41.47
C ALA A 21 5.00 -4.33 41.70
N TRP A 22 5.74 -5.13 40.92
CA TRP A 22 7.19 -5.25 41.05
C TRP A 22 7.96 -4.08 40.42
N ILE A 23 7.38 -3.39 39.44
CA ILE A 23 8.03 -2.27 38.75
C ILE A 23 8.01 -1.00 39.63
N LEU A 24 7.04 -0.87 40.54
CA LEU A 24 6.87 0.34 41.35
C LEU A 24 7.80 0.45 42.58
N LEU A 25 8.54 -0.61 42.94
CA LEU A 25 9.36 -0.65 44.16
C LEU A 25 10.88 -0.61 43.86
N SER A 26 11.31 0.32 43.01
CA SER A 26 12.73 0.59 42.77
C SER A 26 13.05 2.10 42.77
N ALA A 27 12.36 2.86 43.62
CA ALA A 27 12.70 4.25 43.91
C ALA A 27 13.60 4.32 45.15
N ILE A 28 14.92 4.25 44.95
CA ILE A 28 15.91 4.72 45.93
C ILE A 28 16.64 5.90 45.28
N PRO A 29 16.58 7.12 45.84
CA PRO A 29 17.40 8.23 45.35
C PRO A 29 18.73 8.21 46.10
N ILE A 30 19.84 8.00 45.38
CA ILE A 30 21.17 8.38 45.87
C ILE A 30 21.57 9.63 45.10
N VAL A 31 21.43 10.78 45.75
CA VAL A 31 22.04 12.05 45.32
C VAL A 31 23.50 12.03 45.78
N SER A 32 24.44 12.14 44.84
CA SER A 32 25.63 13.03 44.89
C SER A 32 26.62 12.64 43.80
N GLY A 33 27.00 13.61 42.96
CA GLY A 33 28.18 13.46 42.11
C GLY A 33 28.14 14.21 40.78
N SER A 34 28.50 15.49 40.83
CA SER A 34 29.37 16.17 39.86
C SER A 34 28.97 16.26 38.38
N ALA A 35 28.66 17.50 37.99
CA ALA A 35 29.13 18.20 36.79
C ALA A 35 29.05 17.49 35.41
N ALA A 36 28.16 18.04 34.58
CA ALA A 36 28.32 18.30 33.15
C ALA A 36 28.82 17.14 32.26
N ALA A 37 27.84 16.52 31.56
CA ALA A 37 27.88 15.97 30.20
C ALA A 37 27.22 14.60 30.18
N LEU A 38 25.96 14.49 29.73
CA LEU A 38 25.32 13.26 29.22
C LEU A 38 23.88 13.58 28.77
N SER A 39 23.70 14.37 27.71
CA SER A 39 22.38 14.63 27.08
C SER A 39 22.34 14.31 25.58
N GLN A 40 23.29 13.52 25.07
CA GLN A 40 23.42 13.21 23.64
C GLN A 40 23.21 11.74 23.19
N PRO A 41 23.23 10.69 24.03
CA PRO A 41 23.05 9.32 23.53
C PRO A 41 21.67 9.01 22.93
N ASN A 42 20.61 9.70 23.40
CA ASN A 42 19.22 9.35 23.07
C ASN A 42 18.74 9.91 21.72
N GLU A 43 19.15 11.13 21.36
CA GLU A 43 18.68 11.77 20.12
C GLU A 43 19.29 11.14 18.87
N ALA A 44 20.59 10.80 18.90
CA ALA A 44 21.23 10.09 17.80
C ALA A 44 20.60 8.70 17.56
N TYR A 45 20.30 7.98 18.64
CA TYR A 45 19.59 6.70 18.56
C TYR A 45 18.19 6.86 17.97
N LYS A 46 17.41 7.83 18.46
CA LYS A 46 16.07 8.14 17.95
C LYS A 46 16.09 8.51 16.47
N GLN A 47 17.02 9.35 16.03
CA GLN A 47 17.18 9.69 14.61
C GLN A 47 17.45 8.44 13.77
N LYS A 48 18.35 7.55 14.23
CA LYS A 48 18.63 6.29 13.54
C LYS A 48 17.39 5.39 13.41
N VAL A 49 16.63 5.24 14.50
CA VAL A 49 15.39 4.44 14.48
C VAL A 49 14.36 5.04 13.52
N LEU A 50 14.15 6.35 13.56
CA LEU A 50 13.16 6.99 12.69
C LEU A 50 13.57 7.02 11.22
N ARG A 51 14.88 7.11 10.94
CA ARG A 51 15.41 6.89 9.59
C ARG A 51 15.14 5.47 9.11
N GLN A 52 15.36 4.46 9.96
CA GLN A 52 15.07 3.06 9.63
C GLN A 52 13.59 2.85 9.31
N VAL A 53 12.69 3.42 10.12
CA VAL A 53 11.23 3.37 9.86
C VAL A 53 10.89 3.93 8.48
N ALA A 54 11.49 5.05 8.08
CA ALA A 54 11.31 5.62 6.75
C ALA A 54 11.80 4.67 5.64
N GLN A 55 12.98 4.08 5.82
CA GLN A 55 13.58 3.13 4.87
C GLN A 55 12.75 1.85 4.73
N ASP A 56 12.20 1.34 5.83
CA ASP A 56 11.34 0.14 5.82
C ASP A 56 10.06 0.40 5.02
N TRP A 57 9.42 1.56 5.21
CA TRP A 57 8.26 1.97 4.42
C TRP A 57 8.59 2.17 2.93
N ILE A 58 9.77 2.71 2.60
CA ILE A 58 10.25 2.77 1.22
C ILE A 58 10.38 1.37 0.64
N GLN A 59 10.98 0.42 1.37
CA GLN A 59 11.18 -0.94 0.90
C GLN A 59 9.86 -1.67 0.66
N VAL A 60 8.89 -1.52 1.57
CA VAL A 60 7.53 -2.05 1.40
C VAL A 60 6.88 -1.47 0.14
N GLY A 61 6.99 -0.15 -0.06
CA GLY A 61 6.43 0.53 -1.23
C GLY A 61 7.02 0.03 -2.55
N VAL A 62 8.35 -0.14 -2.61
CA VAL A 62 9.03 -0.72 -3.78
C VAL A 62 8.52 -2.14 -4.07
N GLY A 63 8.34 -2.96 -3.04
CA GLY A 63 7.79 -4.30 -3.17
C GLY A 63 6.37 -4.31 -3.74
N LEU A 64 5.52 -3.41 -3.25
CA LEU A 64 4.14 -3.23 -3.73
C LEU A 64 4.09 -2.71 -5.17
N TYR A 65 4.95 -1.75 -5.51
CA TYR A 65 5.04 -1.18 -6.86
C TYR A 65 5.42 -2.24 -7.89
N ARG A 66 6.42 -3.09 -7.58
CA ARG A 66 6.83 -4.22 -8.45
C ARG A 66 5.71 -5.23 -8.67
N ARG A 67 4.82 -5.40 -7.70
CA ARG A 67 3.62 -6.24 -7.80
C ARG A 67 2.45 -5.52 -8.49
N ARG A 68 2.69 -4.35 -9.09
CA ARG A 68 1.69 -3.48 -9.73
C ARG A 68 0.57 -3.01 -8.80
N SER A 69 0.81 -3.03 -7.49
CA SER A 69 -0.11 -2.54 -6.46
C SER A 69 0.17 -1.06 -6.19
N TYR A 70 -0.04 -0.23 -7.21
CA TYR A 70 0.45 1.16 -7.23
C TYR A 70 -0.15 2.05 -6.14
N GLU A 71 -1.46 1.95 -5.89
CA GLU A 71 -2.12 2.71 -4.82
C GLU A 71 -1.61 2.31 -3.42
N ALA A 72 -1.30 1.03 -3.21
CA ALA A 72 -0.72 0.57 -1.96
C ALA A 72 0.75 1.01 -1.82
N ALA A 73 1.50 1.01 -2.93
CA ALA A 73 2.86 1.52 -2.98
C ALA A 73 2.91 3.02 -2.64
N GLU A 74 2.04 3.83 -3.27
CA GLU A 74 1.90 5.26 -3.00
C GLU A 74 1.63 5.52 -1.52
N ARG A 75 0.68 4.79 -0.91
CA ARG A 75 0.42 4.88 0.53
C ARG A 75 1.65 4.57 1.38
N SER A 76 2.43 3.56 1.01
CA SER A 76 3.67 3.21 1.70
C SER A 76 4.71 4.33 1.60
N PHE A 77 4.85 4.95 0.42
CA PHE A 77 5.75 6.08 0.23
C PHE A 77 5.27 7.34 0.98
N LEU A 78 3.97 7.59 1.04
CA LEU A 78 3.40 8.66 1.88
C LEU A 78 3.74 8.45 3.36
N ARG A 79 3.66 7.20 3.86
CA ARG A 79 4.10 6.86 5.22
C ARG A 79 5.58 7.12 5.44
N ALA A 80 6.45 6.77 4.48
CA ALA A 80 7.87 7.12 4.55
C ALA A 80 8.10 8.64 4.57
N HIS A 81 7.31 9.39 3.80
CA HIS A 81 7.41 10.85 3.68
C HIS A 81 7.09 11.58 5.00
N GLU A 82 6.25 11.00 5.87
CA GLU A 82 6.05 11.49 7.25
C GLU A 82 7.37 11.56 8.05
N TYR A 83 8.35 10.71 7.72
CA TYR A 83 9.66 10.62 8.37
C TYR A 83 10.80 11.26 7.56
N GLN A 84 10.50 11.97 6.48
CA GLN A 84 11.52 12.44 5.53
C GLN A 84 12.63 13.29 6.16
N LYS A 85 12.34 14.01 7.27
CA LYS A 85 13.33 14.85 7.95
C LYS A 85 14.49 14.08 8.57
N TYR A 86 14.37 12.75 8.71
CA TYR A 86 15.41 11.86 9.22
C TYR A 86 16.21 11.17 8.11
N LEU A 87 15.79 11.33 6.85
CA LEU A 87 16.48 10.81 5.67
C LEU A 87 17.58 11.79 5.22
N ILE A 88 18.64 11.24 4.61
CA ILE A 88 19.64 12.08 3.92
C ILE A 88 19.09 12.56 2.56
N ASP A 89 19.71 13.58 1.96
CA ASP A 89 19.24 14.22 0.73
C ASP A 89 19.01 13.24 -0.42
N ALA A 90 19.93 12.30 -0.61
CA ALA A 90 19.80 11.27 -1.64
C ALA A 90 18.58 10.35 -1.41
N GLU A 91 18.29 10.00 -0.16
CA GLU A 91 17.13 9.18 0.21
C GLU A 91 15.82 9.94 0.05
N ARG A 92 15.79 11.23 0.43
CA ARG A 92 14.64 12.11 0.23
C ARG A 92 14.33 12.30 -1.25
N GLY A 93 15.36 12.53 -2.07
CA GLY A 93 15.21 12.62 -3.52
C GLY A 93 14.59 11.36 -4.11
N LYS A 94 15.13 10.19 -3.75
CA LYS A 94 14.61 8.90 -4.18
C LYS A 94 13.17 8.66 -3.72
N LEU A 95 12.84 9.01 -2.47
CA LEU A 95 11.48 8.86 -1.96
C LEU A 95 10.48 9.72 -2.76
N ASN A 96 10.84 10.97 -3.08
CA ASN A 96 9.97 11.86 -3.83
C ASN A 96 9.75 11.39 -5.27
N GLU A 97 10.78 10.82 -5.91
CA GLU A 97 10.67 10.21 -7.22
C GLU A 97 9.72 9.00 -7.19
N LEU A 98 9.94 8.07 -6.26
CA LEU A 98 9.08 6.90 -6.07
C LEU A 98 7.62 7.27 -5.78
N LEU A 99 7.40 8.32 -4.97
CA LEU A 99 6.06 8.84 -4.69
C LEU A 99 5.38 9.33 -5.96
N LYS A 100 6.09 10.12 -6.78
CA LYS A 100 5.58 10.66 -8.05
C LYS A 100 5.24 9.52 -9.03
N GLU A 101 6.13 8.56 -9.20
CA GLU A 101 5.92 7.40 -10.07
C GLU A 101 4.70 6.58 -9.62
N ALA A 102 4.61 6.26 -8.32
CA ALA A 102 3.50 5.51 -7.77
C ALA A 102 2.16 6.23 -7.93
N HIS A 103 2.14 7.55 -7.74
CA HIS A 103 0.95 8.37 -7.94
C HIS A 103 0.47 8.32 -9.39
N ILE A 104 1.37 8.55 -10.36
CA ILE A 104 1.04 8.47 -11.78
C ILE A 104 0.52 7.07 -12.13
N ALA A 105 1.24 6.02 -11.72
CA ALA A 105 0.85 4.64 -11.98
C ALA A 105 -0.52 4.28 -11.38
N ALA A 106 -0.84 4.80 -10.19
CA ALA A 106 -2.13 4.59 -9.54
C ALA A 106 -3.26 5.28 -10.30
N LEU A 107 -3.06 6.52 -10.75
CA LEU A 107 -4.03 7.25 -11.57
C LEU A 107 -4.29 6.58 -12.91
N GLU A 108 -3.22 6.20 -13.62
CA GLU A 108 -3.32 5.49 -14.90
C GLU A 108 -4.03 4.15 -14.72
N ARG A 109 -3.71 3.41 -13.66
CA ARG A 109 -4.37 2.15 -13.37
C ARG A 109 -5.86 2.33 -13.12
N LYS A 110 -6.27 3.37 -12.39
CA LYS A 110 -7.67 3.71 -12.18
C LYS A 110 -8.37 4.06 -13.49
N TYR A 111 -7.73 4.88 -14.33
CA TYR A 111 -8.23 5.26 -15.65
C TYR A 111 -8.51 4.03 -16.53
N ILE A 112 -7.56 3.09 -16.60
CA ILE A 112 -7.73 1.82 -17.30
C ILE A 112 -8.97 1.06 -16.81
N LEU A 113 -9.07 0.84 -15.50
CA LEU A 113 -10.13 0.04 -14.92
C LEU A 113 -11.51 0.66 -15.17
N GLU A 114 -11.64 1.99 -15.08
CA GLU A 114 -12.88 2.68 -15.40
C GLU A 114 -13.30 2.48 -16.87
N HIS A 115 -12.35 2.55 -17.80
CA HIS A 115 -12.61 2.36 -19.22
C HIS A 115 -12.97 0.91 -19.57
N ILE A 116 -12.28 -0.07 -18.98
CA ILE A 116 -12.63 -1.49 -19.13
C ILE A 116 -14.04 -1.75 -18.57
N GLN A 117 -14.37 -1.21 -17.39
CA GLN A 117 -15.70 -1.36 -16.80
C GLN A 117 -16.79 -0.74 -17.68
N LYS A 118 -16.57 0.48 -18.20
CA LYS A 118 -17.49 1.14 -19.13
C LYS A 118 -17.66 0.34 -20.42
N ALA A 119 -16.57 -0.20 -20.98
CA ALA A 119 -16.62 -1.05 -22.17
C ALA A 119 -17.47 -2.30 -21.93
N HIS A 120 -17.28 -3.01 -20.82
CA HIS A 120 -18.09 -4.17 -20.46
C HIS A 120 -19.58 -3.82 -20.30
N LYS A 121 -19.88 -2.68 -19.67
CA LYS A 121 -21.27 -2.21 -19.56
C LYS A 121 -21.88 -1.94 -20.94
N SER A 122 -21.16 -1.30 -21.85
CA SER A 122 -21.64 -1.02 -23.21
C SER A 122 -21.80 -2.29 -24.06
N VAL A 123 -20.95 -3.31 -23.87
CA VAL A 123 -21.12 -4.63 -24.53
C VAL A 123 -22.43 -5.27 -24.11
N ASN A 124 -22.73 -5.28 -22.81
CA ASN A 124 -23.98 -5.85 -22.28
C ASN A 124 -25.24 -5.11 -22.76
N GLN A 125 -25.08 -3.87 -23.24
CA GLN A 125 -26.13 -3.04 -23.81
C GLN A 125 -26.14 -3.06 -25.34
N ASN A 126 -25.32 -3.91 -25.97
CA ASN A 126 -25.13 -4.01 -27.41
C ASN A 126 -24.67 -2.69 -28.07
N ARG A 127 -24.04 -1.78 -27.31
CA ARG A 127 -23.53 -0.49 -27.81
C ARG A 127 -22.08 -0.61 -28.25
N LEU A 128 -21.87 -1.33 -29.36
CA LEU A 128 -20.53 -1.75 -29.82
C LEU A 128 -19.59 -0.58 -30.17
N ILE A 129 -20.12 0.54 -30.67
CA ILE A 129 -19.31 1.75 -30.98
C ILE A 129 -18.73 2.33 -29.68
N GLU A 130 -19.55 2.46 -28.63
CA GLU A 130 -19.07 2.95 -27.32
C GLU A 130 -18.06 2.00 -26.70
N THR A 131 -18.30 0.68 -26.80
CA THR A 131 -17.35 -0.33 -26.33
C THR A 131 -15.99 -0.11 -26.97
N LYS A 132 -15.95 -0.06 -28.31
CA LYS A 132 -14.71 0.14 -29.05
C LYS A 132 -14.01 1.44 -28.62
N ALA A 133 -14.75 2.54 -28.53
CA ALA A 133 -14.19 3.82 -28.11
C ALA A 133 -13.60 3.80 -26.68
N HIS A 134 -14.19 3.05 -25.75
CA HIS A 134 -13.63 2.89 -24.41
C HIS A 134 -12.35 2.06 -24.38
N LEU A 135 -12.30 0.97 -25.16
CA LEU A 135 -11.13 0.08 -25.22
C LEU A 135 -9.95 0.74 -25.96
N GLU A 136 -10.19 1.44 -27.07
CA GLU A 136 -9.13 2.12 -27.83
C GLU A 136 -8.42 3.20 -27.01
N LYS A 137 -9.13 3.88 -26.09
CA LYS A 137 -8.54 4.89 -25.21
C LYS A 137 -7.47 4.36 -24.26
N VAL A 138 -7.49 3.06 -23.96
CA VAL A 138 -6.59 2.45 -22.98
C VAL A 138 -5.68 1.38 -23.57
N ARG A 139 -5.88 1.00 -24.84
CA ARG A 139 -5.16 -0.08 -25.53
C ARG A 139 -3.64 0.01 -25.38
N ASP A 140 -3.09 1.20 -25.57
CA ASP A 140 -1.64 1.41 -25.63
C ASP A 140 -1.06 1.82 -24.26
N ASN A 141 -1.83 1.73 -23.17
CA ASN A 141 -1.39 2.15 -21.85
C ASN A 141 -0.39 1.15 -21.24
N GLU A 142 0.77 1.67 -20.79
CA GLU A 142 1.86 0.85 -20.24
C GLU A 142 1.48 0.10 -18.95
N PHE A 143 0.49 0.62 -18.20
CA PHE A 143 0.07 0.05 -16.92
C PHE A 143 -0.94 -1.10 -17.06
N LEU A 144 -1.31 -1.48 -18.30
CA LEU A 144 -2.03 -2.71 -18.56
C LEU A 144 -1.19 -3.94 -18.16
N THR A 145 -1.84 -4.95 -17.62
CA THR A 145 -1.25 -6.29 -17.49
C THR A 145 -1.36 -7.04 -18.82
N GLU A 146 -0.52 -8.05 -19.02
CA GLU A 146 -0.53 -8.85 -20.26
C GLU A 146 -1.90 -9.48 -20.53
N THR A 147 -2.48 -10.10 -19.49
CA THR A 147 -3.82 -10.70 -19.56
C THR A 147 -4.91 -9.67 -19.89
N GLU A 148 -4.75 -8.40 -19.48
CA GLU A 148 -5.70 -7.35 -19.85
C GLU A 148 -5.53 -6.89 -21.29
N ARG A 149 -4.29 -6.79 -21.79
CA ARG A 149 -4.03 -6.50 -23.21
C ARG A 149 -4.67 -7.56 -24.09
N GLU A 150 -4.41 -8.83 -23.80
CA GLU A 150 -4.99 -9.97 -24.53
C GLU A 150 -6.53 -9.91 -24.56
N LYS A 151 -7.17 -9.72 -23.40
CA LYS A 151 -8.64 -9.62 -23.30
C LYS A 151 -9.19 -8.40 -24.03
N LEU A 152 -8.49 -7.28 -23.98
CA LEU A 152 -8.88 -6.05 -24.65
C LEU A 152 -8.82 -6.22 -26.16
N ASP A 153 -7.75 -6.82 -26.68
CA ASP A 153 -7.58 -7.09 -28.11
C ASP A 153 -8.63 -8.09 -28.63
N GLU A 154 -8.89 -9.16 -27.87
CA GLU A 154 -9.97 -10.11 -28.19
C GLU A 154 -11.33 -9.41 -28.30
N LEU A 155 -11.63 -8.53 -27.34
CA LEU A 155 -12.90 -7.80 -27.31
C LEU A 155 -12.99 -6.78 -28.45
N LEU A 156 -11.90 -6.09 -28.78
CA LEU A 156 -11.82 -5.21 -29.94
C LEU A 156 -12.08 -5.98 -31.25
N GLU A 157 -11.49 -7.16 -31.43
CA GLU A 157 -11.72 -7.98 -32.64
C GLU A 157 -13.17 -8.46 -32.74
N LYS A 158 -13.79 -8.85 -31.62
CA LYS A 158 -15.21 -9.22 -31.61
C LYS A 158 -16.12 -8.05 -31.99
N THR A 159 -15.86 -6.86 -31.43
CA THR A 159 -16.66 -5.67 -31.75
C THR A 159 -16.54 -5.25 -33.21
N LYS A 160 -15.34 -5.37 -33.81
CA LYS A 160 -15.14 -5.15 -35.25
C LYS A 160 -16.00 -6.10 -36.08
N LYS A 161 -15.88 -7.41 -35.88
CA LYS A 161 -16.64 -8.43 -36.63
C LYS A 161 -18.15 -8.25 -36.51
N ALA A 162 -18.63 -7.95 -35.31
CA ALA A 162 -20.06 -7.72 -35.04
C ALA A 162 -20.57 -6.42 -35.69
N SER A 163 -19.73 -5.38 -35.79
CA SER A 163 -20.11 -4.15 -36.50
C SER A 163 -20.19 -4.34 -38.01
N THR A 164 -19.31 -5.15 -38.61
CA THR A 164 -19.33 -5.44 -40.06
C THR A 164 -20.58 -6.23 -40.44
N THR A 165 -20.91 -7.27 -39.67
CA THR A 165 -22.10 -8.12 -39.93
C THR A 165 -23.42 -7.39 -39.70
N ALA A 166 -23.47 -6.35 -38.87
CA ALA A 166 -24.66 -5.53 -38.67
C ALA A 166 -24.90 -4.54 -39.82
N PHE A 167 -23.88 -4.19 -40.61
CA PHE A 167 -23.97 -3.26 -41.73
C PHE A 167 -24.33 -3.96 -43.06
N GLU A 168 -24.17 -5.28 -43.12
CA GLU A 168 -24.47 -6.12 -44.30
C GLU A 168 -25.91 -6.67 -44.32
N ARG A 169 -26.73 -6.36 -43.31
CA ARG A 169 -28.16 -6.73 -43.22
C ARG A 169 -29.06 -5.53 -43.45
#